data_AF-A0A947U9R3-F1
#
_entry.id   AF-A0A947U9R3-F1
#
_cell.length_a   1.000
_cell.length_b   1.000
_cell.length_c   1.000
_cell.angle_alpha   90.00
_cell.angle_beta   90.00
_cell.angle_gamma   90.00
#
_symmetry.space_group_name_H-M   'P 1'
#
loop_
_entity.id
_entity.type
_entity.pdbx_description
1 polymer ?
#
loop_
_entity_poly.entity_id
_entity_poly.type
_entity_poly.pdbx_seq_one_letter_code
_entity_poly.pdbx_strand_id
1 'polypeptide(L)'
;MSLAQAQCEACRADAPKVSDEELAVLIREIPDWNIEVRGDHMELERIYLFRTFRHALAFTNAVGAIAEEVGHHPALLTEWGKVTVTWWSHEMRGLHRNDLIMAARTDVLAADAEGRK
;
A
#
# COMPACT_ATOMS: atom_id res chain seq x y z
N MET A 1 -6.18 17.65 2.93
CA MET A 1 -6.85 16.34 2.99
C MET A 1 -5.75 15.30 3.06
N SER A 2 -5.85 14.29 3.92
CA SER A 2 -4.83 13.25 4.00
C SER A 2 -4.94 12.27 2.82
N LEU A 3 -3.84 11.63 2.43
CA LEU A 3 -3.84 10.59 1.39
C LEU A 3 -4.89 9.51 1.61
N ALA A 4 -5.09 9.07 2.85
CA ALA A 4 -6.07 8.03 3.19
C ALA A 4 -7.52 8.41 2.82
N GLN A 5 -7.84 9.71 2.79
CA GLN A 5 -9.17 10.24 2.44
C GLN A 5 -9.30 10.58 0.96
N ALA A 6 -8.20 10.57 0.19
CA ALA A 6 -8.24 10.84 -1.23
C ALA A 6 -8.95 9.70 -1.98
N GLN A 7 -9.63 10.04 -3.07
CA GLN A 7 -10.27 9.06 -3.94
C GLN A 7 -9.25 8.45 -4.89
N CYS A 8 -9.26 7.13 -5.05
CA CYS A 8 -8.48 6.47 -6.08
C CYS A 8 -9.11 6.74 -7.46
N GLU A 9 -8.26 6.96 -8.44
CA GLU A 9 -8.68 7.13 -9.83
C GLU A 9 -8.64 5.77 -10.52
N ALA A 10 -9.51 5.54 -11.52
CA ALA A 10 -9.42 4.30 -12.29
C ALA A 10 -8.04 4.23 -12.97
N CYS A 11 -7.25 3.21 -12.62
CA CYS A 11 -5.93 3.02 -13.20
C CYS A 11 -6.11 2.62 -14.68
N ARG A 12 -5.99 3.60 -15.58
CA ARG A 12 -5.93 3.35 -17.03
C ARG A 12 -4.46 3.32 -17.42
N ALA A 13 -4.14 2.57 -18.48
CA ALA A 13 -2.76 2.44 -18.97
C ALA A 13 -2.11 3.80 -19.32
N ASP A 14 -2.90 4.85 -19.56
CA ASP A 14 -2.48 6.22 -19.86
C ASP A 14 -2.47 7.17 -18.64
N ALA A 15 -2.81 6.68 -17.45
CA ALA A 15 -2.81 7.52 -16.26
C ALA A 15 -1.38 7.98 -15.90
N PRO A 16 -1.19 9.26 -15.53
CA PRO A 16 0.14 9.80 -15.28
C PRO A 16 0.74 9.22 -14.00
N LYS A 17 2.03 8.90 -14.05
CA LYS A 17 2.82 8.58 -12.86
C LYS A 17 2.95 9.82 -11.98
N VAL A 18 3.12 9.60 -10.68
CA VAL A 18 3.49 10.65 -9.74
C VAL A 18 4.85 11.23 -10.15
N SER A 19 4.98 12.56 -10.20
CA SER A 19 6.29 13.18 -10.48
C SER A 19 7.25 13.03 -9.30
N ASP A 20 8.55 13.20 -9.53
CA ASP A 20 9.54 13.13 -8.45
C ASP A 20 9.27 14.19 -7.35
N GLU A 21 8.83 15.39 -7.74
CA GLU A 21 8.47 16.46 -6.80
C GLU A 21 7.21 16.11 -6.00
N GLU A 22 6.19 15.54 -6.65
CA GLU A 22 4.96 15.13 -5.98
C GLU A 22 5.23 13.95 -5.04
N LEU A 23 6.01 12.96 -5.47
CA LEU A 23 6.41 11.82 -4.65
C LEU A 23 7.17 12.26 -3.40
N ALA A 24 8.10 13.22 -3.53
CA ALA A 24 8.87 13.77 -2.41
C ALA A 24 8.00 14.44 -1.32
N VAL A 25 6.79 14.89 -1.68
CA VAL A 25 5.79 15.42 -0.75
C VAL A 25 4.93 14.27 -0.18
N LEU A 26 4.35 13.44 -1.06
CA LEU A 26 3.39 12.40 -0.67
C LEU A 26 4.00 11.33 0.25
N ILE A 27 5.26 10.95 0.03
CA ILE A 27 5.93 9.93 0.85
C ILE A 27 6.03 10.33 2.32
N ARG A 28 6.00 11.64 2.63
CA ARG A 28 6.04 12.15 4.01
C ARG A 28 4.75 11.87 4.78
N GLU A 29 3.64 11.60 4.10
CA GLU A 29 2.37 11.22 4.73
C GLU A 29 2.34 9.71 5.10
N ILE A 30 3.26 8.91 4.56
CA ILE A 30 3.38 7.46 4.79
C ILE A 30 4.81 7.09 5.21
N PRO A 31 5.33 7.65 6.32
CA PRO A 31 6.77 7.66 6.63
C PRO A 31 7.39 6.30 6.91
N ASP A 32 6.58 5.28 7.17
CA ASP A 32 7.03 3.91 7.45
C ASP A 32 7.03 3.01 6.20
N TRP A 33 6.62 3.54 5.05
CA TRP A 33 6.66 2.85 3.76
C TRP A 33 8.01 3.11 3.08
N ASN A 34 8.61 2.05 2.57
CA ASN A 34 9.87 2.12 1.83
C ASN A 34 9.57 2.12 0.33
N ILE A 35 10.34 2.92 -0.42
CA ILE A 35 10.38 2.81 -1.88
C ILE A 35 11.45 1.78 -2.23
N GLU A 36 11.02 0.65 -2.76
CA GLU A 36 11.89 -0.43 -3.24
C GLU A 36 12.02 -0.35 -4.75
N VAL A 37 13.22 -0.60 -5.28
CA VAL A 37 13.47 -0.68 -6.72
C VAL A 37 13.70 -2.14 -7.10
N ARG A 38 12.77 -2.72 -7.85
CA ARG A 38 12.87 -4.11 -8.32
C ARG A 38 12.92 -4.10 -9.85
N GLY A 39 14.09 -4.42 -10.41
CA GLY A 39 14.29 -4.35 -11.86
C GLY A 39 14.14 -2.92 -12.38
N ASP A 40 13.11 -2.65 -13.18
CA ASP A 40 12.83 -1.35 -13.82
C ASP A 40 11.59 -0.64 -13.26
N HIS A 41 11.02 -1.10 -12.14
CA HIS A 41 9.87 -0.48 -11.47
C HIS A 41 10.16 -0.17 -10.00
N MET A 42 9.41 0.81 -9.50
CA MET A 42 9.39 1.20 -8.09
C MET A 42 8.15 0.63 -7.42
N GLU A 43 8.30 0.18 -6.19
CA GLU A 43 7.22 -0.37 -5.37
C GLU A 43 7.24 0.31 -4.00
N LEU A 44 6.08 0.40 -3.36
CA LEU A 44 5.95 0.79 -1.96
C LEU A 44 5.84 -0.48 -1.13
N GLU A 45 6.74 -0.69 -0.18
CA GLU A 45 6.71 -1.87 0.70
C GLU A 45 6.67 -1.46 2.17
N ARG A 46 5.81 -2.13 2.94
CA ARG A 46 5.79 -2.03 4.40
C ARG A 46 5.53 -3.38 5.05
N ILE A 47 6.20 -3.59 6.20
CA ILE A 47 6.03 -4.78 7.04
C ILE A 47 5.17 -4.44 8.27
N TYR A 48 4.12 -5.22 8.48
CA TYR A 48 3.20 -5.13 9.59
C TYR A 48 3.37 -6.33 10.52
N LEU A 49 3.73 -6.10 11.78
CA LEU A 49 3.95 -7.15 12.79
C LEU A 49 2.72 -7.42 13.66
N PHE A 50 2.47 -8.70 13.94
CA PHE A 50 1.35 -9.20 14.71
C PHE A 50 1.77 -10.28 15.72
N ARG A 51 0.93 -10.50 16.73
CA ARG A 51 1.13 -11.49 17.81
C ARG A 51 0.98 -12.92 17.34
N THR A 52 0.10 -13.19 16.37
CA THR A 52 -0.18 -14.54 15.88
C THR A 52 -0.45 -14.53 14.38
N PHE A 53 -0.41 -15.70 13.75
CA PHE A 53 -0.81 -15.84 12.34
C PHE A 53 -2.29 -15.48 12.10
N ARG A 54 -3.19 -15.75 13.05
CA ARG A 54 -4.62 -15.39 12.93
C ARG A 54 -4.80 -13.88 12.78
N HIS A 55 -4.11 -13.08 13.59
CA HIS A 55 -4.18 -11.62 13.50
C HIS A 55 -3.60 -11.11 12.17
N ALA A 56 -2.46 -11.66 11.75
CA ALA A 56 -1.85 -11.35 10.45
C ALA A 56 -2.82 -11.65 9.29
N LEU A 57 -3.42 -12.84 9.26
CA LEU A 57 -4.37 -13.24 8.22
C LEU A 57 -5.63 -12.36 8.21
N ALA A 58 -6.15 -11.98 9.38
CA ALA A 58 -7.30 -11.07 9.48
C ALA A 58 -6.98 -9.70 8.85
N PHE A 59 -5.79 -9.14 9.15
CA PHE A 59 -5.32 -7.92 8.52
C PHE A 59 -5.14 -8.06 7.01
N THR A 60 -4.52 -9.14 6.53
CA THR A 60 -4.40 -9.45 5.09
C THR A 60 -5.76 -9.43 4.39
N ASN A 61 -6.78 -10.06 4.98
CA ASN A 61 -8.12 -10.08 4.40
C ASN A 61 -8.76 -8.68 4.37
N ALA A 62 -8.52 -7.85 5.39
CA ALA A 62 -9.00 -6.46 5.40
C ALA A 62 -8.34 -5.62 4.30
N VAL A 63 -7.03 -5.77 4.10
CA VAL A 63 -6.32 -5.10 2.98
C VAL A 63 -6.85 -5.60 1.64
N GLY A 64 -7.07 -6.91 1.49
CA GLY A 64 -7.68 -7.47 0.28
C GLY A 64 -9.08 -6.94 -0.01
N ALA A 65 -9.90 -6.71 1.02
CA ALA A 65 -11.24 -6.16 0.85
C ALA A 65 -11.22 -4.72 0.30
N ILE A 66 -10.38 -3.84 0.84
CA ILE A 66 -10.26 -2.46 0.33
C ILE A 66 -9.62 -2.42 -1.06
N ALA A 67 -8.72 -3.36 -1.37
CA ALA A 67 -8.12 -3.51 -2.68
C ALA A 67 -9.18 -3.82 -3.75
N GLU A 68 -10.08 -4.75 -3.44
CA GLU A 68 -11.17 -5.15 -4.34
C GLU A 68 -12.20 -4.02 -4.53
N GLU A 69 -12.58 -3.32 -3.46
CA GLU A 69 -13.51 -2.18 -3.55
C GLU A 69 -12.98 -1.08 -4.47
N VAL A 70 -11.68 -0.85 -4.46
CA VAL A 70 -11.01 0.18 -5.26
C VAL A 70 -10.66 -0.30 -6.67
N GLY A 71 -10.50 -1.61 -6.86
CA GLY A 71 -9.97 -2.19 -8.10
C GLY A 71 -8.48 -1.92 -8.28
N HIS A 72 -7.71 -1.88 -7.19
CA HIS A 72 -6.25 -1.75 -7.20
C HIS A 72 -5.67 -2.74 -6.21
N HIS A 73 -4.81 -3.65 -6.68
CA HIS A 73 -4.43 -4.84 -5.92
C HIS A 73 -2.94 -4.84 -5.51
N PRO A 74 -2.61 -5.17 -4.25
CA PRO A 74 -1.23 -5.29 -3.78
C PRO A 74 -0.71 -6.73 -3.92
N ALA A 75 0.61 -6.91 -3.77
CA ALA A 75 1.13 -8.18 -3.27
C ALA A 75 1.02 -8.24 -1.75
N LEU A 76 0.59 -9.39 -1.24
CA LEU A 76 0.46 -9.66 0.19
C LEU A 76 1.20 -10.95 0.54
N LEU A 77 2.25 -10.84 1.35
CA LEU A 77 2.92 -12.00 1.93
C LEU A 77 2.53 -12.12 3.40
N THR A 78 1.72 -13.12 3.71
CA THR A 78 1.26 -13.40 5.08
C THR A 78 2.07 -14.55 5.68
N GLU A 79 2.73 -14.27 6.80
CA GLU A 79 3.56 -15.21 7.53
C GLU A 79 3.21 -15.16 9.03
N TRP A 80 3.83 -16.04 9.85
CA TRP A 80 3.54 -16.09 11.28
C TRP A 80 3.85 -14.74 11.96
N GLY A 81 2.80 -14.03 12.35
CA GLY A 81 2.90 -12.75 13.05
C GLY A 81 3.45 -11.61 12.18
N LYS A 82 3.33 -11.70 10.85
CA LYS A 82 3.84 -10.68 9.92
C LYS A 82 2.98 -10.64 8.64
N VAL A 83 2.74 -9.44 8.12
CA VAL A 83 2.24 -9.22 6.77
C VAL A 83 3.16 -8.21 6.08
N THR A 84 3.78 -8.60 4.98
CA THR A 84 4.43 -7.64 4.06
C THR A 84 3.40 -7.24 3.02
N VAL A 85 3.18 -5.93 2.87
CA VAL A 85 2.27 -5.35 1.88
C VAL A 85 3.11 -4.56 0.88
N THR A 86 2.87 -4.82 -0.40
CA THR A 86 3.57 -4.15 -1.48
C THR A 86 2.57 -3.56 -2.48
N TRP A 87 2.61 -2.25 -2.69
CA TRP A 87 1.76 -1.53 -3.65
C TRP A 87 2.59 -1.02 -4.82
N TRP A 88 2.14 -1.31 -6.04
CA TRP A 88 2.67 -0.73 -7.27
C TRP A 88 1.66 -0.87 -8.41
N SER A 89 1.87 -0.10 -9.46
CA SER A 89 1.07 -0.18 -10.68
C SER A 89 1.81 -1.03 -11.72
N HIS A 90 1.29 -2.25 -11.99
CA HIS A 90 1.95 -3.29 -12.80
C HIS A 90 2.40 -2.85 -14.20
N GLU A 91 1.68 -1.91 -14.83
CA GLU A 91 1.97 -1.45 -16.20
C GLU A 91 2.94 -0.26 -16.23
N MET A 92 3.40 0.22 -15.06
CA MET A 92 4.14 1.47 -14.91
C MET A 92 5.52 1.25 -14.28
N ARG A 93 6.56 1.78 -14.92
CA ARG A 93 7.95 1.86 -14.36
C ARG A 93 8.11 2.87 -13.21
N GLY A 94 7.06 3.11 -12.43
CA GLY A 94 7.03 4.12 -11.38
C GLY A 94 5.69 4.10 -10.67
N LEU A 95 5.59 4.83 -9.57
CA LEU A 95 4.39 4.83 -8.74
C LEU A 95 3.28 5.68 -9.36
N HIS A 96 2.05 5.19 -9.22
CA HIS A 96 0.83 5.95 -9.46
C HIS A 96 0.29 6.49 -8.13
N ARG A 97 -0.49 7.57 -8.17
CA ARG A 97 -1.05 8.19 -6.96
C ARG A 97 -1.87 7.21 -6.11
N ASN A 98 -2.53 6.26 -6.75
CA ASN A 98 -3.26 5.17 -6.07
C ASN A 98 -2.37 4.30 -5.19
N ASP A 99 -1.10 4.08 -5.55
CA ASP A 99 -0.17 3.29 -4.75
C ASP A 99 0.04 3.97 -3.38
N LEU A 100 0.21 5.30 -3.39
CA LEU A 100 0.37 6.12 -2.19
C LEU A 100 -0.93 6.20 -1.36
N ILE A 101 -2.08 6.33 -2.03
CA ILE A 101 -3.40 6.34 -1.36
C ILE A 101 -3.67 5.00 -0.67
N MET A 102 -3.43 3.90 -1.36
CA MET A 102 -3.66 2.56 -0.82
C MET A 102 -2.67 2.20 0.29
N ALA A 103 -1.41 2.66 0.19
CA ALA A 103 -0.45 2.60 1.29
C ALA A 103 -0.98 3.33 2.54
N ALA A 104 -1.47 4.57 2.39
CA ALA A 104 -2.03 5.33 3.50
C ALA A 104 -3.30 4.69 4.10
N ARG A 105 -4.19 4.14 3.27
CA ARG A 105 -5.39 3.41 3.74
C ARG A 105 -5.03 2.13 4.48
N THR A 106 -3.98 1.44 4.03
CA THR A 106 -3.45 0.26 4.72
C THR A 106 -2.93 0.61 6.11
N ASP A 107 -2.30 1.78 6.29
CA ASP A 107 -1.89 2.28 7.61
C ASP A 107 -3.06 2.55 8.54
N VAL A 108 -4.16 3.12 8.02
CA VAL A 108 -5.39 3.31 8.80
C VAL A 108 -5.95 1.97 9.26
N LEU A 109 -6.05 0.98 8.36
CA LEU A 109 -6.48 -0.37 8.73
C LEU A 109 -5.57 -1.01 9.79
N ALA A 110 -4.25 -0.77 9.70
CA ALA A 110 -3.29 -1.34 10.62
C ALA A 110 -3.37 -0.71 12.02
N ALA A 111 -3.77 0.55 12.12
CA ALA A 111 -3.97 1.25 13.39
C ALA A 111 -5.14 0.65 14.20
N ASP A 112 -6.19 0.20 13.51
CA ASP A 112 -7.37 -0.42 14.12
C ASP A 112 -7.29 -1.94 14.23
N ALA A 113 -6.22 -2.56 13.69
CA ALA A 113 -6.09 -4.01 13.65
C ALA A 113 -5.78 -4.62 15.03
N GLU A 114 -6.44 -5.74 15.34
CA GLU A 114 -6.18 -6.48 16.57
C GLU A 114 -4.81 -7.17 16.56
N GLY A 115 -4.18 -7.25 17.73
CA GLY A 115 -2.99 -8.07 17.94
C GLY A 115 -1.72 -7.55 17.26
N ARG A 116 -1.62 -6.25 17.00
CA ARG A 116 -0.38 -5.56 16.59
C ARG A 116 0.76 -5.74 17.62
N LYS A 117 2.00 -5.62 17.14
CA LYS A 117 3.22 -5.56 17.95
C LYS A 117 3.85 -4.17 17.85
#